data_AF-A0A2E8U0H5-F1
#
_entry.id   AF-A0A2E8U0H5-F1
#
_cell.length_a   1.000
_cell.length_b   1.000
_cell.length_c   1.000
_cell.angle_alpha   90.00
_cell.angle_beta   90.00
_cell.angle_gamma   90.00
#
_symmetry.space_group_name_H-M   'P 1'
#
loop_
_entity.id
_entity.type
_entity.pdbx_description
1 polymer ?
#
loop_
_entity_poly.entity_id
_entity_poly.type
_entity_poly.pdbx_seq_one_letter_code
_entity_poly.pdbx_strand_id
1 'polypeptide(L)' 'MNAKPYPIEIEPVDISAYKVGNTGVPYVTTFDSGTPGPHVMVMALTHGNELCG' A
#
# COMPACT_ATOMS: atom_id res chain seq x y z
N MET A 1 -18.38 27.86 8.87
CA MET A 1 -17.27 27.60 9.82
C MET A 1 -16.04 27.26 8.99
N ASN A 2 -15.00 28.09 8.99
CA ASN A 2 -13.73 27.77 8.32
C ASN A 2 -12.84 27.02 9.31
N ALA A 3 -12.93 25.69 9.33
CA ALA A 3 -11.91 24.89 9.99
C ALA A 3 -10.61 24.97 9.16
N LYS A 4 -9.49 25.30 9.80
CA LYS A 4 -8.18 25.14 9.16
C LYS A 4 -7.93 23.63 8.98
N PRO A 5 -7.50 23.17 7.79
CA PRO A 5 -7.15 21.78 7.59
C PRO A 5 -5.98 21.41 8.52
N TYR A 6 -6.05 20.21 9.10
CA TYR A 6 -4.92 19.64 9.84
C TYR A 6 -3.76 19.41 8.86
N PRO A 7 -2.52 19.76 9.24
CA PRO A 7 -1.37 19.55 8.37
C PRO A 7 -1.17 18.06 8.13
N ILE A 8 -0.88 17.69 6.89
CA ILE A 8 -0.32 16.37 6.58
C ILE A 8 1.18 16.45 6.88
N GLU A 9 1.66 15.59 7.77
CA GLU A 9 3.05 15.60 8.25
C GLU A 9 3.96 14.62 7.48
N ILE A 10 3.41 13.95 6.46
CA ILE A 10 4.10 12.93 5.66
C ILE A 10 4.00 13.25 4.18
N GLU A 11 5.09 12.99 3.45
CA GLU A 11 5.16 13.14 2.01
C GLU A 11 5.05 11.77 1.31
N PRO A 12 4.55 11.72 0.08
CA PRO A 12 4.60 10.50 -0.72
C PRO A 12 6.05 10.02 -0.89
N VAL A 13 6.25 8.70 -0.78
CA VAL A 13 7.54 8.06 -1.02
C VAL A 13 7.54 7.35 -2.37
N ASP A 14 8.70 7.32 -3.04
CA ASP A 14 8.82 6.54 -4.27
C ASP A 14 8.78 5.04 -3.97
N ILE A 15 7.78 4.37 -4.53
CA ILE A 15 7.59 2.92 -4.43
C ILE A 15 7.89 2.20 -5.75
N SER A 16 8.51 2.87 -6.73
CA SER A 16 8.81 2.32 -8.06
C SER A 16 9.62 1.03 -8.01
N ALA A 17 10.47 0.86 -6.98
CA ALA A 17 11.21 -0.37 -6.71
C ALA A 17 10.31 -1.61 -6.55
N TYR A 18 9.06 -1.45 -6.13
CA TYR A 18 8.09 -2.53 -5.91
C TYR A 18 7.16 -2.75 -7.11
N LYS A 19 7.30 -2.00 -8.20
CA LYS A 19 6.40 -2.05 -9.36
C LYS A 19 6.34 -3.41 -10.02
N VAL A 20 7.46 -4.13 -10.13
CA VAL A 20 7.52 -5.41 -10.87
C VAL A 20 6.83 -6.54 -10.11
N GLY A 21 6.96 -6.57 -8.77
CA GLY A 21 6.42 -7.65 -7.94
C GLY A 21 6.93 -9.04 -8.32
N ASN A 22 6.16 -10.08 -7.99
CA ASN A 22 6.46 -11.48 -8.35
C ASN A 22 5.27 -12.24 -8.97
N THR A 23 4.16 -11.56 -9.24
CA THR A 23 2.92 -12.15 -9.74
C THR A 23 2.67 -11.85 -11.23
N GLY A 24 3.48 -10.98 -11.84
CA GLY A 24 3.22 -10.42 -13.17
C GLY A 24 2.20 -9.28 -13.18
N VAL A 25 1.54 -8.99 -12.04
CA VAL A 25 0.66 -7.84 -11.87
C VAL A 25 1.44 -6.72 -11.17
N PRO A 26 1.49 -5.50 -11.74
CA PRO A 26 2.24 -4.40 -11.15
C PRO A 26 1.83 -4.13 -9.70
N TYR A 27 2.82 -3.90 -8.84
CA TYR A 27 2.69 -3.64 -7.39
C TYR A 27 2.03 -4.76 -6.58
N VAL A 28 1.83 -5.95 -7.14
CA VAL A 28 1.32 -7.12 -6.40
C VAL A 28 2.45 -8.09 -6.12
N THR A 29 2.70 -8.33 -4.84
CA THR A 29 3.64 -9.34 -4.36
C THR A 29 2.90 -10.34 -3.49
N THR A 30 3.18 -11.63 -3.71
CA THR A 30 2.65 -12.73 -2.88
C THR A 30 3.79 -13.49 -2.20
N PHE A 31 3.53 -14.02 -1.01
CA PHE A 31 4.48 -14.83 -0.24
C PHE A 31 3.79 -16.11 0.21
N ASP A 32 4.43 -17.25 0.02
CA ASP A 32 3.98 -18.53 0.57
C ASP A 32 4.63 -18.74 1.95
N SER A 33 3.81 -19.01 2.96
CA SER A 33 4.30 -19.31 4.32
C SER A 33 4.88 -20.73 4.43
N GLY A 34 4.54 -21.62 3.48
CA GLY A 34 4.89 -23.04 3.54
C GLY A 34 4.12 -23.82 4.61
N THR A 35 3.13 -23.22 5.27
CA THR A 35 2.32 -23.84 6.33
C THR A 35 0.81 -23.72 6.05
N PRO A 36 -0.03 -24.71 6.46
CA PRO A 36 -1.47 -24.59 6.31
C PRO A 36 -2.06 -23.41 7.08
N GLY A 37 -2.90 -22.61 6.43
CA GLY A 37 -3.58 -21.48 7.05
C GLY A 37 -4.44 -20.67 6.07
N PRO A 38 -5.14 -19.63 6.56
CA PRO A 38 -5.93 -18.73 5.73
C PRO A 38 -5.07 -17.93 4.74
N HIS A 39 -5.63 -17.64 3.56
CA HIS A 39 -5.04 -16.70 2.60
C HIS A 39 -5.42 -15.27 2.96
N VAL A 40 -4.46 -14.37 3.09
CA VAL A 40 -4.66 -12.97 3.51
C VAL A 40 -4.18 -12.03 2.40
N MET A 41 -4.95 -10.97 2.17
CA MET A 41 -4.55 -9.84 1.31
C MET A 41 -4.42 -8.59 2.17
N VAL A 42 -3.34 -7.84 1.95
CA VAL A 42 -3.16 -6.48 2.48
C VAL A 42 -3.15 -5.53 1.29
N MET A 43 -3.94 -4.47 1.35
CA MET A 43 -4.05 -3.44 0.33
C MET A 43 -4.06 -2.08 1.01
N ALA A 44 -3.38 -1.12 0.39
CA ALA A 44 -3.29 0.26 0.84
C ALA A 44 -3.43 1.20 -0.36
N LEU A 45 -3.60 2.50 -0.09
CA LEU A 45 -3.70 3.55 -1.12
C LEU A 45 -4.89 3.34 -2.07
N THR A 46 -6.04 2.94 -1.52
CA THR A 46 -7.29 2.88 -2.32
C THR A 46 -7.58 4.25 -2.94
N HIS A 47 -7.34 5.31 -2.17
CA HIS A 47 -7.20 6.66 -2.68
C HIS A 47 -5.71 7.07 -2.68
N GLY A 48 -5.28 7.78 -3.72
CA GLY A 48 -3.87 8.17 -3.90
C GLY A 48 -3.32 9.15 -2.84
N ASN A 49 -4.17 9.67 -1.96
CA ASN A 49 -3.81 10.60 -0.89
C ASN A 49 -3.90 9.98 0.53
N GLU A 50 -4.17 8.68 0.66
CA GLU A 50 -4.29 7.98 1.96
C GLU A 50 -2.97 7.27 2.34
N LEU A 51 -1.90 8.05 2.51
CA LEU A 51 -0.52 7.54 2.64
C LEU A 51 -0.26 6.61 3.84
N CYS A 52 -1.12 6.62 4.86
CA CYS A 52 -0.98 5.79 6.07
C CYS A 52 -1.55 4.37 5.94
N GLY A 53 -2.16 4.02 4.80
CA GLY A 53 -2.83 2.74 4.58
C GLY A 53 -4.18 2.90 3.92
#